data_AF-A0A7W0VYW9-F1
#
_entry.id   AF-A0A7W0VYW9-F1
#
_cell.length_a   1.000
_cell.length_b   1.000
_cell.length_c   1.000
_cell.angle_alpha   90.00
_cell.angle_beta   90.00
_cell.angle_gamma   90.00
#
_symmetry.space_group_name_H-M   'P 1'
#
loop_
_entity.id
_entity.type
_entity.pdbx_description
1 polymer ?
#
loop_
_entity_poly.entity_id
_entity_poly.type
_entity_poly.pdbx_seq_one_letter_code
_entity_poly.pdbx_strand_id
1 'polypeptide(L)'
;MRLVAAFLLVVFGAGTSRADTTAENLDKYHRLRQRLITEFTSVGGGPGQSQPAPERKDSTGWMKWGDGTIALGFYLGVLASEHYMLSNPSRFPAADGGDAGQLDRTRNELYYALVALERLDRSADAAFEAPCSTSPALNGFFLRDDVPASITARFPGITTIESDFIDPTPTNKEESQDQVYHLQHGLALVVALVPPTVVVQNKPLRAFAIEQADRITRHFAKGDWIIRNPACGNRAVNRGENALGYSYGEAMAAKYITAGAVSPTPPALSMTVWNTLRQPNNPTYNDEDNLHMALAIMAVGDGYGTDTPQVLAALADTQEWPMYPLLHRTLHPASPGFCTTAPAVNARARTQLDELPASADPTCPGPSGPASHGFTTHNRYIRGKSQAYVGPQGCEDIRYHGLDYMLLHNLYAIATPGTWNGSPTADPCAALPDGAVDAGVQPPGGDAGTTDPTDPAGSPAGCGCRTSTPTPWPLLVVALAFVLRRRRGVTTGV
;
A
#
# COMPACT_ATOMS: atom_id res chain seq x y z
N MET A 1 63.42 -24.41 8.33
CA MET A 1 62.03 -24.41 8.87
C MET A 1 61.88 -23.27 9.87
N ARG A 2 61.29 -22.14 9.46
CA ARG A 2 60.78 -21.09 10.36
C ARG A 2 59.46 -20.61 9.78
N LEU A 3 58.37 -21.29 10.16
CA LEU A 3 57.00 -20.86 9.90
C LEU A 3 56.67 -19.78 10.94
N VAL A 4 56.75 -18.52 10.53
CA VAL A 4 56.19 -17.40 11.28
C VAL A 4 54.68 -17.46 11.08
N ALA A 5 53.99 -18.10 12.02
CA ALA A 5 52.53 -18.08 12.11
C ALA A 5 52.11 -16.71 12.63
N ALA A 6 51.88 -15.78 11.71
CA ALA A 6 51.18 -14.53 11.99
C ALA A 6 49.71 -14.85 12.24
N PHE A 7 49.36 -14.99 13.52
CA PHE A 7 47.98 -15.06 13.99
C PHE A 7 47.39 -13.65 13.85
N LEU A 8 46.90 -13.32 12.66
CA LEU A 8 46.14 -12.11 12.39
C LEU A 8 44.77 -12.32 13.06
N LEU A 9 44.70 -11.98 14.34
CA LEU A 9 43.46 -11.83 15.09
C LEU A 9 42.71 -10.66 14.43
N VAL A 10 42.00 -10.96 13.34
CA VAL A 10 40.98 -10.06 12.81
C VAL A 10 39.91 -10.03 13.88
N VAL A 11 40.08 -9.13 14.84
CA VAL A 11 38.99 -8.60 15.64
C VAL A 11 38.10 -7.90 14.61
N PHE A 12 37.23 -8.68 13.97
CA PHE A 12 35.99 -8.16 13.46
C PHE A 12 35.33 -7.57 14.70
N GLY A 13 35.55 -6.27 14.91
CA GLY A 13 34.75 -5.47 15.80
C GLY A 13 33.34 -5.61 15.27
N ALA A 14 32.63 -6.63 15.75
CA ALA A 14 31.19 -6.70 15.67
C ALA A 14 30.71 -5.53 16.51
N GLY A 15 30.74 -4.34 15.90
CA GLY A 15 30.11 -3.17 16.45
C GLY A 15 28.69 -3.60 16.75
N THR A 16 28.34 -3.66 18.02
CA THR A 16 26.97 -3.97 18.42
C THR A 16 26.11 -2.91 17.77
N SER A 17 25.35 -3.27 16.73
CA SER A 17 24.40 -2.37 16.10
C SER A 17 23.43 -1.97 17.19
N ARG A 18 23.56 -0.72 17.64
CA ARG A 18 22.69 -0.19 18.69
C ARG A 18 21.35 0.04 18.02
N ALA A 19 20.30 -0.60 18.53
CA ALA A 19 18.94 -0.23 18.14
C ALA A 19 18.73 1.25 18.49
N ASP A 20 18.13 2.00 17.58
CA ASP A 20 17.89 3.41 17.81
C ASP A 20 16.93 3.62 18.99
N THR A 21 16.90 4.81 19.53
CA THR A 21 15.85 5.21 20.47
C THR A 21 14.62 5.65 19.71
N THR A 22 13.49 5.74 20.40
CA THR A 22 12.26 6.33 19.84
C THR A 22 12.49 7.77 19.37
N ALA A 23 13.32 8.53 20.11
CA ALA A 23 13.71 9.88 19.74
C ALA A 23 14.51 9.93 18.43
N GLU A 24 15.51 9.06 18.25
CA GLU A 24 16.29 9.00 17.00
C GLU A 24 15.43 8.60 15.78
N ASN A 25 14.45 7.71 15.95
CA ASN A 25 13.51 7.38 14.88
C ASN A 25 12.55 8.53 14.56
N LEU A 26 12.11 9.28 15.58
CA LEU A 26 11.31 10.51 15.37
C LEU A 26 12.13 11.59 14.65
N ASP A 27 13.41 11.77 14.98
CA ASP A 27 14.28 12.73 14.29
C ASP A 27 14.43 12.38 12.79
N LYS A 28 14.59 11.09 12.47
CA LYS A 28 14.57 10.61 11.08
C LYS A 28 13.23 10.90 10.42
N TYR A 29 12.11 10.57 11.08
CA TYR A 29 10.76 10.83 10.58
C TYR A 29 10.58 12.31 10.22
N HIS A 30 10.87 13.22 11.16
CA HIS A 30 10.71 14.66 10.98
C HIS A 30 11.56 15.22 9.85
N ARG A 31 12.82 14.76 9.74
CA ARG A 31 13.69 15.13 8.62
C ARG A 31 13.11 14.68 7.28
N LEU A 32 12.68 13.42 7.17
CA LEU A 32 12.10 12.88 5.93
C LEU A 32 10.78 13.58 5.58
N ARG A 33 9.96 13.89 6.58
CA ARG A 33 8.70 14.62 6.44
C ARG A 33 8.91 16.03 5.92
N GLN A 34 9.89 16.75 6.46
CA GLN A 34 10.28 18.05 5.96
C GLN A 34 10.76 17.95 4.50
N ARG A 35 11.61 16.97 4.20
CA ARG A 35 12.13 16.73 2.85
C ARG A 35 11.00 16.44 1.84
N LEU A 36 10.03 15.62 2.23
CA LEU A 36 8.86 15.30 1.40
C LEU A 36 8.13 16.57 0.93
N ILE A 37 7.87 17.52 1.84
CA ILE A 37 7.12 18.74 1.52
C ILE A 37 7.95 19.82 0.83
N THR A 38 9.27 19.84 1.04
CA THR A 38 10.12 20.85 0.41
C THR A 38 10.66 20.41 -0.94
N GLU A 39 10.81 19.10 -1.16
CA GLU A 39 11.55 18.58 -2.31
C GLU A 39 10.78 17.63 -3.20
N PHE A 40 9.72 16.97 -2.71
CA PHE A 40 9.00 15.93 -3.45
C PHE A 40 7.52 16.25 -3.69
N THR A 41 6.95 17.20 -2.96
CA THR A 41 5.52 17.51 -3.02
C THR A 41 5.30 19.02 -3.05
N SER A 42 4.44 19.51 -3.93
CA SER A 42 3.90 20.87 -3.85
C SER A 42 2.50 20.79 -3.27
N VAL A 43 2.30 21.12 -1.99
CA VAL A 43 0.98 21.03 -1.34
C VAL A 43 0.04 22.09 -1.92
N GLY A 44 -1.15 21.67 -2.38
CA GLY A 44 -2.17 22.58 -2.90
C GLY A 44 -3.25 21.90 -3.73
N GLY A 45 -4.19 22.68 -4.26
CA GLY A 45 -5.34 22.18 -5.02
C GLY A 45 -5.17 22.14 -6.55
N GLY A 46 -4.09 22.70 -7.10
CA GLY A 46 -3.86 22.78 -8.55
C GLY A 46 -3.31 21.49 -9.20
N PRO A 47 -3.23 21.42 -10.54
CA PRO A 47 -2.66 20.28 -11.25
C PRO A 47 -1.24 19.94 -10.79
N GLY A 48 -0.95 18.65 -10.60
CA GLY A 48 0.31 18.14 -10.04
C GLY A 48 0.54 18.44 -8.55
N GLN A 49 -0.28 19.26 -7.91
CA GLN A 49 -0.15 19.55 -6.47
C GLN A 49 -0.76 18.43 -5.62
N SER A 50 -0.17 18.26 -4.43
CA SER A 50 -0.46 17.21 -3.46
C SER A 50 -0.36 15.78 -4.03
N GLN A 51 0.46 15.61 -5.07
CA GLN A 51 0.92 14.31 -5.57
C GLN A 51 2.44 14.26 -5.36
N PRO A 52 2.94 13.44 -4.43
CA PRO A 52 4.38 13.31 -4.24
C PRO A 52 5.05 12.66 -5.45
N ALA A 53 6.17 13.22 -5.90
CA ALA A 53 7.04 12.55 -6.87
C ALA A 53 7.72 11.34 -6.22
N PRO A 54 7.61 10.13 -6.80
CA PRO A 54 8.35 8.97 -6.31
C PRO A 54 9.87 9.14 -6.40
N GLU A 55 10.37 9.82 -7.44
CA GLU A 55 11.79 9.85 -7.78
C GLU A 55 12.27 11.26 -8.15
N ARG A 56 13.48 11.61 -7.72
CA ARG A 56 14.15 12.88 -8.00
C ARG A 56 15.64 12.65 -8.23
N LYS A 57 16.21 13.28 -9.26
CA LYS A 57 17.64 13.24 -9.58
C LYS A 57 18.16 14.65 -9.84
N ASP A 58 18.79 15.22 -8.82
CA ASP A 58 19.27 16.60 -8.83
C ASP A 58 20.43 16.82 -9.82
N SER A 59 21.30 15.81 -10.02
CA SER A 59 22.45 15.90 -10.93
C SER A 59 22.07 16.15 -12.39
N THR A 60 20.84 15.81 -12.78
CA THR A 60 20.29 16.01 -14.13
C THR A 60 19.06 16.90 -14.15
N GLY A 61 18.66 17.48 -13.01
CA GLY A 61 17.44 18.27 -12.88
C GLY A 61 16.17 17.51 -13.29
N TRP A 62 16.08 16.21 -12.92
CA TRP A 62 15.01 15.32 -13.35
C TRP A 62 14.12 14.87 -12.18
N MET A 63 12.83 14.71 -12.42
CA MET A 63 11.85 14.28 -11.42
C MET A 63 10.70 13.50 -12.07
N LYS A 64 10.20 12.46 -11.41
CA LYS A 64 9.19 11.56 -11.99
C LYS A 64 7.96 11.45 -11.12
N TRP A 65 6.80 11.35 -11.77
CA TRP A 65 5.48 11.09 -11.19
C TRP A 65 4.81 9.82 -11.74
N GLY A 66 5.41 9.10 -12.70
CA GLY A 66 4.82 7.88 -13.27
C GLY A 66 4.41 6.86 -12.20
N ASP A 67 3.17 6.38 -12.28
CA ASP A 67 2.42 5.65 -11.23
C ASP A 67 2.10 6.48 -9.95
N GLY A 68 1.93 7.79 -10.09
CA GLY A 68 1.83 8.77 -8.99
C GLY A 68 0.75 8.50 -7.95
N THR A 69 -0.36 7.86 -8.34
CA THR A 69 -1.41 7.44 -7.40
C THR A 69 -0.98 6.38 -6.39
N ILE A 70 0.06 5.58 -6.67
CA ILE A 70 0.64 4.68 -5.65
C ILE A 70 1.26 5.53 -4.53
N ALA A 71 2.08 6.53 -4.88
CA ALA A 71 2.65 7.46 -3.90
C ALA A 71 1.57 8.28 -3.20
N LEU A 72 0.50 8.68 -3.91
CA LEU A 72 -0.65 9.36 -3.30
C LEU A 72 -1.33 8.47 -2.25
N GLY A 73 -1.50 7.18 -2.52
CA GLY A 73 -2.04 6.19 -1.59
C GLY A 73 -1.23 6.10 -0.28
N PHE A 74 0.09 5.96 -0.42
CA PHE A 74 1.00 6.00 0.73
C PHE A 74 0.97 7.34 1.47
N TYR A 75 0.89 8.47 0.74
CA TYR A 75 0.83 9.80 1.33
C TYR A 75 -0.45 10.02 2.14
N LEU A 76 -1.60 9.57 1.63
CA LEU A 76 -2.86 9.53 2.39
C LEU A 76 -2.69 8.73 3.69
N GLY A 77 -2.04 7.56 3.61
CA GLY A 77 -1.75 6.72 4.78
C GLY A 77 -0.83 7.40 5.80
N VAL A 78 0.24 8.06 5.34
CA VAL A 78 1.15 8.83 6.21
C VAL A 78 0.40 9.97 6.89
N LEU A 79 -0.38 10.76 6.15
CA LEU A 79 -1.12 11.90 6.71
C LEU A 79 -2.21 11.47 7.70
N ALA A 80 -2.94 10.38 7.42
CA ALA A 80 -3.95 9.84 8.33
C ALA A 80 -3.35 9.32 9.64
N SER A 81 -2.24 8.58 9.53
CA SER A 81 -1.53 8.03 10.69
C SER A 81 -0.82 9.12 11.50
N GLU A 82 -0.24 10.12 10.84
CA GLU A 82 0.34 11.30 11.47
C GLU A 82 -0.75 12.11 12.21
N HIS A 83 -1.91 12.34 11.59
CA HIS A 83 -3.04 12.99 12.26
C HIS A 83 -3.43 12.27 13.56
N TYR A 84 -3.51 10.94 13.54
CA TYR A 84 -3.81 10.14 14.72
C TYR A 84 -2.73 10.30 15.79
N MET A 85 -1.46 10.21 15.44
CA MET A 85 -0.37 10.38 16.40
C MET A 85 -0.38 11.77 17.04
N LEU A 86 -0.51 12.82 16.23
CA LEU A 86 -0.56 14.21 16.67
C LEU A 86 -1.79 14.54 17.53
N SER A 87 -2.92 13.88 17.28
CA SER A 87 -4.13 14.04 18.09
C SER A 87 -4.05 13.34 19.44
N ASN A 88 -3.02 12.51 19.67
CA ASN A 88 -2.85 11.70 20.87
C ASN A 88 -1.45 11.91 21.50
N PRO A 89 -1.09 13.15 21.89
CA PRO A 89 0.27 13.49 22.33
C PRO A 89 0.70 12.80 23.63
N SER A 90 -0.25 12.37 24.47
CA SER A 90 0.06 11.56 25.67
C SER A 90 0.58 10.17 25.32
N ARG A 91 0.18 9.63 24.17
CA ARG A 91 0.58 8.31 23.67
C ARG A 91 1.79 8.39 22.75
N PHE A 92 1.89 9.46 21.97
CA PHE A 92 2.95 9.70 21.00
C PHE A 92 3.70 11.00 21.33
N PRO A 93 4.46 11.02 22.43
CA PRO A 93 5.23 12.21 22.80
C PRO A 93 6.22 12.57 21.68
N ALA A 94 6.39 13.87 21.44
CA ALA A 94 7.26 14.44 20.40
C ALA A 94 6.91 14.06 18.94
N ALA A 95 5.74 13.47 18.69
CA ALA A 95 5.25 13.23 17.33
C ALA A 95 5.00 14.53 16.55
N ASP A 96 4.90 15.68 17.22
CA ASP A 96 4.77 17.01 16.62
C ASP A 96 6.11 17.68 16.32
N GLY A 97 7.24 17.08 16.72
CA GLY A 97 8.57 17.68 16.57
C GLY A 97 8.72 19.01 17.32
N GLY A 98 7.85 19.29 18.30
CA GLY A 98 7.79 20.58 18.99
C GLY A 98 7.02 21.68 18.26
N ASP A 99 6.31 21.37 17.17
CA ASP A 99 5.49 22.34 16.45
C ASP A 99 3.99 22.15 16.71
N ALA A 100 3.43 23.01 17.57
CA ALA A 100 2.02 22.98 17.93
C ALA A 100 1.05 23.18 16.74
N GLY A 101 1.51 23.75 15.62
CA GLY A 101 0.73 23.93 14.40
C GLY A 101 0.75 22.72 13.47
N GLN A 102 1.53 21.68 13.78
CA GLN A 102 1.69 20.51 12.91
C GLN A 102 0.36 19.82 12.65
N LEU A 103 -0.48 19.63 13.68
CA LEU A 103 -1.78 18.94 13.51
C LEU A 103 -2.69 19.62 12.48
N ASP A 104 -2.80 20.95 12.52
CA ASP A 104 -3.65 21.69 11.57
C ASP A 104 -3.04 21.72 10.17
N ARG A 105 -1.71 21.71 10.04
CA ARG A 105 -1.04 21.55 8.73
C ARG A 105 -1.28 20.17 8.14
N THR A 106 -1.13 19.11 8.93
CA THR A 106 -1.42 17.73 8.51
C THR A 106 -2.87 17.57 8.06
N ARG A 107 -3.83 18.21 8.75
CA ARG A 107 -5.24 18.25 8.32
C ARG A 107 -5.44 18.96 6.97
N ASN A 108 -4.80 20.11 6.77
CA ASN A 108 -4.85 20.84 5.50
C ASN A 108 -4.17 20.07 4.36
N GLU A 109 -3.04 19.44 4.62
CA GLU A 109 -2.35 18.56 3.65
C GLU A 109 -3.23 17.37 3.27
N LEU A 110 -3.87 16.71 4.25
CA LEU A 110 -4.77 15.60 4.00
C LEU A 110 -5.98 16.01 3.17
N TYR A 111 -6.56 17.18 3.46
CA TYR A 111 -7.59 17.77 2.62
C TYR A 111 -7.13 17.92 1.16
N TYR A 112 -5.94 18.50 0.93
CA TYR A 112 -5.45 18.71 -0.43
C TYR A 112 -5.06 17.40 -1.14
N ALA A 113 -4.59 16.38 -0.42
CA ALA A 113 -4.35 15.04 -0.98
C ALA A 113 -5.66 14.38 -1.44
N LEU A 114 -6.74 14.48 -0.66
CA LEU A 114 -8.07 14.01 -1.08
C LEU A 114 -8.64 14.83 -2.26
N VAL A 115 -8.40 16.14 -2.28
CA VAL A 115 -8.74 17.00 -3.44
C VAL A 115 -7.94 16.60 -4.68
N ALA A 116 -6.67 16.22 -4.54
CA ALA A 116 -5.87 15.73 -5.66
C ALA A 116 -6.48 14.45 -6.25
N LEU A 117 -6.89 13.49 -5.42
CA LEU A 117 -7.58 12.29 -5.89
C LEU A 117 -8.90 12.61 -6.61
N GLU A 118 -9.73 13.48 -6.02
CA GLU A 118 -10.98 13.93 -6.67
C GLU A 118 -10.71 14.59 -8.03
N ARG A 119 -9.63 15.36 -8.14
CA ARG A 119 -9.24 16.04 -9.37
C ARG A 119 -8.79 15.05 -10.45
N LEU A 120 -8.09 13.99 -10.08
CA LEU A 120 -7.69 12.91 -11.00
C LEU A 120 -8.90 12.14 -11.54
N ASP A 121 -9.89 11.82 -10.70
CA ASP A 121 -11.19 11.24 -11.11
C ASP A 121 -11.92 12.19 -12.06
N ARG A 122 -12.17 13.42 -11.61
CA ARG A 122 -12.89 14.44 -12.37
C ARG A 122 -12.32 14.68 -13.76
N SER A 123 -11.00 14.73 -13.88
CA SER A 123 -10.31 15.14 -15.10
C SER A 123 -10.06 13.98 -16.06
N ALA A 124 -10.24 12.73 -15.63
CA ALA A 124 -9.89 11.55 -16.42
C ALA A 124 -10.62 11.54 -17.76
N ASP A 125 -11.93 11.74 -17.74
CA ASP A 125 -12.78 11.70 -18.93
C ASP A 125 -12.40 12.73 -20.01
N ALA A 126 -11.80 13.85 -19.61
CA ALA A 126 -11.43 14.95 -20.50
C ALA A 126 -9.94 14.94 -20.92
N ALA A 127 -9.12 14.06 -20.35
CA ALA A 127 -7.65 14.07 -20.56
C ALA A 127 -7.19 13.40 -21.86
N PHE A 128 -8.12 12.79 -22.60
CA PHE A 128 -7.88 12.03 -23.82
C PHE A 128 -8.36 12.81 -25.05
N GLU A 129 -7.66 12.63 -26.17
CA GLU A 129 -7.99 13.27 -27.44
C GLU A 129 -9.20 12.60 -28.12
N ALA A 130 -9.86 13.32 -29.03
CA ALA A 130 -10.96 12.76 -29.81
C ALA A 130 -10.52 11.50 -30.60
N PRO A 131 -11.37 10.45 -30.71
CA PRO A 131 -12.76 10.39 -30.26
C PRO A 131 -12.94 9.99 -28.79
N CYS A 132 -11.86 9.81 -28.04
CA CYS A 132 -11.81 9.30 -26.67
C CYS A 132 -12.07 10.36 -25.59
N SER A 133 -12.79 11.45 -25.89
CA SER A 133 -12.94 12.58 -24.96
C SER A 133 -14.40 12.79 -24.57
N THR A 134 -14.69 12.87 -23.28
CA THR A 134 -16.02 13.18 -22.74
C THR A 134 -15.96 14.32 -21.73
N SER A 135 -17.12 14.78 -21.27
CA SER A 135 -17.18 15.81 -20.23
C SER A 135 -16.58 15.29 -18.92
N PRO A 136 -15.85 16.12 -18.15
CA PRO A 136 -15.38 15.78 -16.81
C PRO A 136 -16.48 15.17 -15.94
N ALA A 137 -16.19 14.06 -15.27
CA ALA A 137 -17.16 13.36 -14.42
C ALA A 137 -16.46 12.76 -13.20
N LEU A 138 -17.19 12.69 -12.08
CA LEU A 138 -16.76 11.93 -10.89
C LEU A 138 -17.39 10.54 -10.97
N ASN A 139 -16.70 9.62 -11.64
CA ASN A 139 -17.23 8.30 -11.97
C ASN A 139 -16.38 7.15 -11.40
N GLY A 140 -15.25 7.47 -10.76
CA GLY A 140 -14.33 6.52 -10.14
C GLY A 140 -13.18 6.06 -11.03
N PHE A 141 -13.22 6.37 -12.33
CA PHE A 141 -12.07 6.24 -13.24
C PHE A 141 -11.16 7.46 -13.07
N PHE A 142 -9.88 7.26 -12.76
CA PHE A 142 -8.95 8.35 -12.52
C PHE A 142 -7.70 8.29 -13.40
N LEU A 143 -7.01 9.44 -13.49
CA LEU A 143 -5.68 9.54 -14.11
C LEU A 143 -4.59 9.06 -13.15
N ARG A 144 -3.52 8.50 -13.71
CA ARG A 144 -2.32 8.13 -12.93
C ARG A 144 -1.66 9.32 -12.24
N ASP A 145 -1.65 10.46 -12.93
CA ASP A 145 -1.26 11.76 -12.43
C ASP A 145 -1.86 12.85 -13.33
N ASP A 146 -1.83 14.11 -12.89
CA ASP A 146 -2.20 15.28 -13.69
C ASP A 146 -1.10 16.35 -13.69
N VAL A 147 0.16 15.92 -13.72
CA VAL A 147 1.31 16.78 -13.47
C VAL A 147 1.72 17.50 -14.76
N PRO A 148 1.54 18.84 -14.85
CA PRO A 148 1.90 19.57 -16.06
C PRO A 148 3.41 19.83 -16.11
N ALA A 149 3.96 20.04 -17.32
CA ALA A 149 5.37 20.41 -17.50
C ALA A 149 5.79 21.67 -16.70
N SER A 150 4.85 22.59 -16.45
CA SER A 150 5.09 23.80 -15.65
C SER A 150 5.28 23.55 -14.15
N ILE A 151 5.06 22.33 -13.65
CA ILE A 151 5.29 21.98 -12.24
C ILE A 151 6.76 22.21 -11.82
N THR A 152 7.69 22.16 -12.78
CA THR A 152 9.13 22.44 -12.60
C THR A 152 9.38 23.77 -11.88
N ALA A 153 8.54 24.79 -12.12
CA ALA A 153 8.62 26.08 -11.44
C ALA A 153 8.43 26.01 -9.91
N ARG A 154 7.92 24.89 -9.38
CA ARG A 154 7.75 24.63 -7.95
C ARG A 154 8.94 23.91 -7.30
N PHE A 155 9.84 23.33 -8.10
CA PHE A 155 10.93 22.48 -7.62
C PHE A 155 12.29 23.03 -8.07
N PRO A 156 12.99 23.78 -7.19
CA PRO A 156 14.30 24.33 -7.52
C PRO A 156 15.27 23.25 -8.03
N GLY A 157 15.93 23.55 -9.14
CA GLY A 157 16.90 22.67 -9.80
C GLY A 157 16.28 21.66 -10.78
N ILE A 158 14.96 21.50 -10.81
CA ILE A 158 14.29 20.56 -11.73
C ILE A 158 13.94 21.27 -13.04
N THR A 159 14.42 20.73 -14.15
CA THR A 159 14.20 21.24 -15.50
C THR A 159 13.44 20.25 -16.40
N THR A 160 13.45 18.97 -16.04
CA THR A 160 12.85 17.88 -16.81
C THR A 160 11.95 17.06 -15.89
N ILE A 161 10.78 16.68 -16.39
CA ILE A 161 9.88 15.78 -15.67
C ILE A 161 9.50 14.57 -16.50
N GLU A 162 9.16 13.48 -15.83
CA GLU A 162 8.48 12.31 -16.40
C GLU A 162 7.11 12.16 -15.71
N SER A 163 6.03 12.34 -16.47
CA SER A 163 4.65 12.26 -15.99
C SER A 163 3.82 11.56 -17.06
N ASP A 164 2.94 10.64 -16.63
CA ASP A 164 2.05 9.93 -17.54
C ASP A 164 1.05 10.91 -18.19
N PHE A 165 0.72 12.03 -17.52
CA PHE A 165 -0.19 13.06 -18.02
C PHE A 165 0.30 13.76 -19.30
N ILE A 166 1.59 14.04 -19.39
CA ILE A 166 2.22 14.69 -20.57
C ILE A 166 2.86 13.69 -21.53
N ASP A 167 2.78 12.39 -21.24
CA ASP A 167 3.22 11.34 -22.15
C ASP A 167 2.40 11.37 -23.45
N PRO A 168 3.05 11.32 -24.63
CA PRO A 168 2.34 11.32 -25.91
C PRO A 168 1.47 10.08 -26.12
N THR A 169 1.66 9.01 -25.35
CA THR A 169 0.89 7.77 -25.40
C THR A 169 -0.34 7.90 -24.49
N PRO A 170 -1.55 8.11 -25.03
CA PRO A 170 -2.71 8.44 -24.19
C PRO A 170 -3.07 7.34 -23.20
N THR A 171 -2.81 6.07 -23.53
CA THR A 171 -3.08 4.93 -22.65
C THR A 171 -2.16 4.88 -21.41
N ASN A 172 -1.06 5.64 -21.39
CA ASN A 172 -0.21 5.73 -20.21
C ASN A 172 -0.90 6.51 -19.08
N LYS A 173 -1.88 7.37 -19.41
CA LYS A 173 -2.65 8.15 -18.44
C LYS A 173 -3.66 7.34 -17.63
N GLU A 174 -4.01 6.15 -18.11
CA GLU A 174 -5.08 5.31 -17.56
C GLU A 174 -4.64 4.66 -16.24
N GLU A 175 -5.55 4.63 -15.26
CA GLU A 175 -5.34 3.84 -14.05
C GLU A 175 -5.10 2.35 -14.32
N SER A 176 -4.53 1.67 -13.35
CA SER A 176 -4.36 0.22 -13.29
C SER A 176 -4.71 -0.34 -11.91
N GLN A 177 -4.92 -1.65 -11.81
CA GLN A 177 -5.39 -2.28 -10.56
C GLN A 177 -4.47 -2.05 -9.35
N ASP A 178 -3.16 -2.02 -9.55
CA ASP A 178 -2.17 -1.75 -8.51
C ASP A 178 -2.35 -0.35 -7.94
N GLN A 179 -2.65 0.64 -8.77
CA GLN A 179 -2.96 2.00 -8.33
C GLN A 179 -4.23 2.05 -7.48
N VAL A 180 -5.26 1.27 -7.85
CA VAL A 180 -6.50 1.18 -7.08
C VAL A 180 -6.24 0.60 -5.68
N TYR A 181 -5.54 -0.53 -5.58
CA TYR A 181 -5.24 -1.15 -4.28
C TYR A 181 -4.41 -0.22 -3.37
N HIS A 182 -3.50 0.58 -3.95
CA HIS A 182 -2.71 1.55 -3.20
C HIS A 182 -3.50 2.82 -2.82
N LEU A 183 -4.47 3.26 -3.60
CA LEU A 183 -5.36 4.32 -3.12
C LEU A 183 -6.23 3.81 -1.97
N GLN A 184 -6.69 2.56 -2.07
CA GLN A 184 -7.58 1.96 -1.07
C GLN A 184 -6.94 1.77 0.30
N HIS A 185 -5.70 1.29 0.43
CA HIS A 185 -5.10 1.22 1.78
C HIS A 185 -4.89 2.61 2.40
N GLY A 186 -4.55 3.63 1.61
CA GLY A 186 -4.48 5.02 2.07
C GLY A 186 -5.83 5.53 2.56
N LEU A 187 -6.88 5.34 1.76
CA LEU A 187 -8.26 5.69 2.12
C LEU A 187 -8.75 4.91 3.34
N ALA A 188 -8.40 3.62 3.47
CA ALA A 188 -8.72 2.78 4.63
C ALA A 188 -8.16 3.38 5.93
N LEU A 189 -6.90 3.85 5.90
CA LEU A 189 -6.28 4.52 7.03
C LEU A 189 -6.96 5.85 7.36
N VAL A 190 -7.38 6.64 6.36
CA VAL A 190 -8.19 7.84 6.60
C VAL A 190 -9.49 7.49 7.31
N VAL A 191 -10.19 6.44 6.85
CA VAL A 191 -11.46 5.99 7.43
C VAL A 191 -11.30 5.48 8.86
N ALA A 192 -10.20 4.78 9.16
CA ALA A 192 -9.94 4.21 10.47
C ALA A 192 -9.41 5.24 11.49
N LEU A 193 -8.56 6.17 11.05
CA LEU A 193 -7.73 6.99 11.94
C LEU A 193 -8.18 8.45 12.04
N VAL A 194 -9.00 8.95 11.12
CA VAL A 194 -9.48 10.34 11.14
C VAL A 194 -10.89 10.39 11.71
N PRO A 195 -11.13 11.06 12.86
CA PRO A 195 -12.46 11.18 13.43
C PRO A 195 -13.45 11.84 12.45
N PRO A 196 -14.75 11.45 12.49
CA PRO A 196 -15.78 12.04 11.62
C PRO A 196 -16.01 13.54 11.88
N THR A 197 -15.55 14.05 13.03
CA THR A 197 -15.63 15.47 13.42
C THR A 197 -14.55 16.34 12.78
N VAL A 198 -13.54 15.78 12.13
CA VAL A 198 -12.48 16.57 11.47
C VAL A 198 -13.00 17.11 10.14
N VAL A 199 -13.20 18.43 10.11
CA VAL A 199 -13.68 19.17 8.93
C VAL A 199 -12.64 20.21 8.53
N VAL A 200 -12.27 20.23 7.26
CA VAL A 200 -11.37 21.23 6.67
C VAL A 200 -12.03 21.81 5.44
N GLN A 201 -12.08 23.14 5.32
CA GLN A 201 -12.71 23.82 4.18
C GLN A 201 -14.14 23.30 3.87
N ASN A 202 -14.94 23.10 4.92
CA ASN A 202 -16.31 22.54 4.85
C ASN A 202 -16.41 21.11 4.31
N LYS A 203 -15.30 20.36 4.23
CA LYS A 203 -15.28 18.95 3.87
C LYS A 203 -14.95 18.08 5.09
N PRO A 204 -15.88 17.21 5.56
CA PRO A 204 -15.57 16.19 6.56
C PRO A 204 -14.62 15.16 5.95
N LEU A 205 -13.37 15.09 6.43
CA LEU A 205 -12.31 14.35 5.74
C LEU A 205 -12.58 12.85 5.65
N ARG A 206 -13.09 12.24 6.73
CA ARG A 206 -13.45 10.82 6.74
C ARG A 206 -14.55 10.49 5.73
N ALA A 207 -15.64 11.25 5.72
CA ALA A 207 -16.73 11.03 4.77
C ALA A 207 -16.28 11.31 3.32
N PHE A 208 -15.39 12.28 3.12
CA PHE A 208 -14.81 12.56 1.81
C PHE A 208 -13.99 11.36 1.29
N ALA A 209 -13.19 10.71 2.13
CA ALA A 209 -12.48 9.49 1.77
C ALA A 209 -13.41 8.32 1.43
N ILE A 210 -14.49 8.13 2.20
CA ILE A 210 -15.53 7.11 1.93
C ILE A 210 -16.15 7.33 0.54
N GLU A 211 -16.47 8.59 0.20
CA GLU A 211 -17.07 8.96 -1.08
C GLU A 211 -16.14 8.65 -2.27
N GLN A 212 -14.84 8.91 -2.14
CA GLN A 212 -13.84 8.55 -3.16
C GLN A 212 -13.75 7.02 -3.32
N ALA A 213 -13.67 6.29 -2.21
CA ALA A 213 -13.60 4.83 -2.23
C ALA A 213 -14.85 4.18 -2.84
N ASP A 214 -16.04 4.73 -2.57
CA ASP A 214 -17.31 4.28 -3.16
C ASP A 214 -17.27 4.39 -4.69
N ARG A 215 -16.88 5.55 -5.23
CA ARG A 215 -16.78 5.76 -6.68
C ARG A 215 -15.77 4.83 -7.33
N ILE A 216 -14.54 4.79 -6.81
CA ILE A 216 -13.46 3.93 -7.33
C ILE A 216 -13.92 2.48 -7.34
N THR A 217 -14.48 1.98 -6.24
CA THR A 217 -14.97 0.60 -6.13
C THR A 217 -16.08 0.31 -7.15
N ARG A 218 -17.06 1.21 -7.30
CA ARG A 218 -18.16 1.02 -8.27
C ARG A 218 -17.67 0.98 -9.71
N HIS A 219 -16.65 1.78 -10.03
CA HIS A 219 -15.98 1.73 -11.33
C HIS A 219 -15.24 0.40 -11.51
N PHE A 220 -14.36 0.09 -10.55
CA PHE A 220 -13.44 -1.03 -10.55
C PHE A 220 -14.15 -2.40 -10.59
N ALA A 221 -15.24 -2.54 -9.83
CA ALA A 221 -16.04 -3.76 -9.76
C ALA A 221 -17.13 -3.85 -10.86
N LYS A 222 -17.18 -2.90 -11.80
CA LYS A 222 -18.22 -2.87 -12.83
C LYS A 222 -18.07 -4.03 -13.80
N GLY A 223 -19.12 -4.84 -13.90
CA GLY A 223 -19.21 -5.92 -14.88
C GLY A 223 -18.34 -7.12 -14.50
N ASP A 224 -17.22 -7.28 -15.21
CA ASP A 224 -16.36 -8.47 -15.19
C ASP A 224 -15.03 -8.25 -14.43
N TRP A 225 -14.97 -7.24 -13.56
CA TRP A 225 -13.74 -6.82 -12.86
C TRP A 225 -12.61 -6.45 -13.83
N ILE A 226 -13.01 -5.91 -14.99
CA ILE A 226 -12.13 -5.32 -15.98
C ILE A 226 -12.27 -3.80 -15.90
N ILE A 227 -11.17 -3.11 -15.61
CA ILE A 227 -11.10 -1.66 -15.60
C ILE A 227 -11.27 -1.15 -17.03
N ARG A 228 -12.22 -0.24 -17.23
CA ARG A 228 -12.61 0.24 -18.56
C ARG A 228 -12.61 1.75 -18.61
N ASN A 229 -11.89 2.31 -19.57
CA ASN A 229 -11.89 3.75 -19.82
C ASN A 229 -13.25 4.18 -20.39
N PRO A 230 -14.09 4.92 -19.63
CA PRO A 230 -15.43 5.30 -20.07
C PRO A 230 -15.40 6.32 -21.21
N ALA A 231 -14.39 7.19 -21.27
CA ALA A 231 -14.22 8.17 -22.33
C ALA A 231 -13.84 7.54 -23.69
N CYS A 232 -13.20 6.37 -23.66
CA CYS A 232 -12.84 5.59 -24.84
C CYS A 232 -13.84 4.46 -25.18
N GLY A 233 -15.14 4.70 -24.99
CA GLY A 233 -16.18 3.72 -25.33
C GLY A 233 -16.15 2.46 -24.44
N ASN A 234 -15.71 2.58 -23.18
CA ASN A 234 -15.57 1.48 -22.23
C ASN A 234 -14.62 0.35 -22.68
N ARG A 235 -13.60 0.67 -23.48
CA ARG A 235 -12.52 -0.29 -23.75
C ARG A 235 -11.75 -0.59 -22.46
N ALA A 236 -11.19 -1.79 -22.37
CA ALA A 236 -10.27 -2.11 -21.28
C ALA A 236 -9.07 -1.15 -21.29
N VAL A 237 -8.57 -0.79 -20.11
CA VAL A 237 -7.31 -0.04 -19.97
C VAL A 237 -6.13 -0.88 -20.45
N ASN A 238 -5.02 -0.23 -20.80
CA ASN A 238 -3.88 -0.95 -21.38
C ASN A 238 -2.97 -1.65 -20.34
N ARG A 239 -3.04 -1.25 -19.07
CA ARG A 239 -2.14 -1.73 -18.01
C ARG A 239 -2.98 -2.22 -16.84
N GLY A 240 -2.79 -3.47 -16.43
CA GLY A 240 -3.38 -3.99 -15.18
C GLY A 240 -4.90 -3.91 -15.15
N GLU A 241 -5.54 -4.16 -16.29
CA GLU A 241 -6.98 -4.04 -16.49
C GLU A 241 -7.80 -5.09 -15.75
N ASN A 242 -7.20 -6.25 -15.45
CA ASN A 242 -7.94 -7.41 -14.98
C ASN A 242 -7.72 -7.68 -13.49
N ALA A 243 -8.71 -7.31 -12.69
CA ALA A 243 -8.74 -7.49 -11.24
C ALA A 243 -9.48 -8.77 -10.79
N LEU A 244 -9.93 -9.62 -11.71
CA LEU A 244 -10.76 -10.77 -11.41
C LEU A 244 -10.13 -11.71 -10.37
N GLY A 245 -8.81 -11.92 -10.44
CA GLY A 245 -8.07 -12.78 -9.52
C GLY A 245 -8.09 -12.31 -8.06
N TYR A 246 -8.29 -11.01 -7.85
CA TYR A 246 -8.29 -10.36 -6.53
C TYR A 246 -9.68 -9.89 -6.09
N SER A 247 -10.69 -9.98 -6.99
CA SER A 247 -12.06 -9.49 -6.78
C SER A 247 -12.72 -9.90 -5.45
N TYR A 248 -12.41 -11.08 -4.92
CA TYR A 248 -12.95 -11.52 -3.63
C TYR A 248 -12.35 -10.73 -2.45
N GLY A 249 -11.02 -10.61 -2.40
CA GLY A 249 -10.31 -9.77 -1.43
C GLY A 249 -10.73 -8.31 -1.53
N GLU A 250 -10.85 -7.84 -2.75
CA GLU A 250 -11.28 -6.49 -3.09
C GLU A 250 -12.71 -6.18 -2.62
N ALA A 251 -13.65 -7.11 -2.77
CA ALA A 251 -15.02 -6.92 -2.26
C ALA A 251 -15.05 -6.75 -0.73
N MET A 252 -14.15 -7.42 0.00
CA MET A 252 -14.01 -7.26 1.45
C MET A 252 -13.37 -5.91 1.81
N ALA A 253 -12.32 -5.52 1.09
CA ALA A 253 -11.67 -4.21 1.26
C ALA A 253 -12.64 -3.06 0.98
N ALA A 254 -13.39 -3.13 -0.12
CA ALA A 254 -14.46 -2.21 -0.47
C ALA A 254 -15.51 -2.07 0.64
N LYS A 255 -15.98 -3.19 1.18
CA LYS A 255 -16.95 -3.19 2.29
C LYS A 255 -16.40 -2.46 3.51
N TYR A 256 -15.14 -2.68 3.86
CA TYR A 256 -14.50 -2.00 4.98
C TYR A 256 -14.39 -0.48 4.74
N ILE A 257 -13.75 -0.06 3.64
CA ILE A 257 -13.43 1.34 3.40
C ILE A 257 -14.69 2.18 3.17
N THR A 258 -15.71 1.60 2.54
CA THR A 258 -16.98 2.31 2.27
C THR A 258 -17.95 2.30 3.44
N ALA A 259 -17.50 1.85 4.63
CA ALA A 259 -18.35 1.66 5.80
C ALA A 259 -19.60 0.79 5.50
N GLY A 260 -19.45 -0.20 4.63
CA GLY A 260 -20.50 -1.11 4.18
C GLY A 260 -21.41 -0.58 3.06
N ALA A 261 -21.21 0.65 2.57
CA ALA A 261 -22.05 1.23 1.51
C ALA A 261 -21.88 0.52 0.15
N VAL A 262 -20.73 -0.11 -0.09
CA VAL A 262 -20.44 -0.93 -1.27
C VAL A 262 -19.94 -2.29 -0.84
N SER A 263 -20.60 -3.34 -1.33
CA SER A 263 -20.17 -4.72 -1.16
C SER A 263 -20.37 -5.45 -2.49
N PRO A 264 -19.45 -5.29 -3.46
CA PRO A 264 -19.59 -5.93 -4.75
C PRO A 264 -19.68 -7.44 -4.59
N THR A 265 -20.42 -8.12 -5.48
CA THR A 265 -20.50 -9.58 -5.47
C THR A 265 -19.44 -10.15 -6.42
N PRO A 266 -18.36 -10.73 -5.92
CA PRO A 266 -17.33 -11.32 -6.78
C PRO A 266 -17.83 -12.66 -7.38
N PRO A 267 -17.32 -13.08 -8.55
CA PRO A 267 -17.66 -14.39 -9.11
C PRO A 267 -17.24 -15.54 -8.19
N ALA A 268 -18.04 -16.62 -8.11
CA ALA A 268 -17.75 -17.74 -7.19
C ALA A 268 -16.34 -18.34 -7.36
N LEU A 269 -15.80 -18.35 -8.60
CA LEU A 269 -14.45 -18.84 -8.87
C LEU A 269 -13.36 -17.99 -8.18
N SER A 270 -13.56 -16.68 -8.00
CA SER A 270 -12.54 -15.83 -7.39
C SER A 270 -12.36 -16.11 -5.91
N MET A 271 -13.38 -16.60 -5.20
CA MET A 271 -13.22 -17.11 -3.83
C MET A 271 -12.28 -18.32 -3.79
N THR A 272 -12.41 -19.25 -4.76
CA THR A 272 -11.49 -20.40 -4.87
C THR A 272 -10.07 -19.93 -5.14
N VAL A 273 -9.88 -18.98 -6.06
CA VAL A 273 -8.55 -18.39 -6.35
C VAL A 273 -8.00 -17.71 -5.10
N TRP A 274 -8.79 -16.86 -4.45
CA TRP A 274 -8.45 -16.16 -3.21
C TRP A 274 -7.94 -17.11 -2.13
N ASN A 275 -8.65 -18.23 -1.88
CA ASN A 275 -8.23 -19.21 -0.89
C ASN A 275 -6.88 -19.88 -1.21
N THR A 276 -6.43 -19.90 -2.47
CA THR A 276 -5.08 -20.38 -2.81
C THR A 276 -4.00 -19.35 -2.50
N LEU A 277 -4.34 -18.05 -2.45
CA LEU A 277 -3.39 -16.96 -2.25
C LEU A 277 -2.84 -16.91 -0.81
N ARG A 278 -3.46 -17.59 0.16
CA ARG A 278 -2.92 -17.70 1.53
C ARG A 278 -1.59 -18.47 1.63
N GLN A 279 -1.19 -19.17 0.56
CA GLN A 279 0.00 -20.05 0.57
C GLN A 279 1.25 -19.28 0.11
N PRO A 280 2.34 -19.21 0.90
CA PRO A 280 3.58 -18.52 0.52
C PRO A 280 4.25 -19.04 -0.74
N ASN A 281 4.01 -20.31 -1.10
CA ASN A 281 4.54 -20.93 -2.32
C ASN A 281 3.58 -20.85 -3.51
N ASN A 282 2.55 -20.00 -3.46
CA ASN A 282 1.64 -19.82 -4.59
C ASN A 282 2.44 -19.32 -5.81
N PRO A 283 2.36 -19.98 -6.99
CA PRO A 283 3.12 -19.59 -8.17
C PRO A 283 2.88 -18.16 -8.66
N THR A 284 1.73 -17.56 -8.32
CA THR A 284 1.41 -16.16 -8.61
C THR A 284 2.41 -15.19 -7.99
N TYR A 285 3.03 -15.57 -6.85
CA TYR A 285 4.03 -14.76 -6.13
C TYR A 285 5.45 -14.89 -6.66
N ASN A 286 5.66 -15.62 -7.75
CA ASN A 286 6.89 -15.48 -8.54
C ASN A 286 7.01 -14.06 -9.13
N ASP A 287 5.89 -13.34 -9.22
CA ASP A 287 5.83 -11.91 -9.46
C ASP A 287 5.54 -11.20 -8.13
N GLU A 288 6.49 -10.39 -7.68
CA GLU A 288 6.39 -9.62 -6.44
C GLU A 288 5.30 -8.55 -6.53
N ASP A 289 4.93 -8.14 -7.74
CA ASP A 289 3.81 -7.22 -7.95
C ASP A 289 2.51 -7.84 -7.43
N ASN A 290 2.30 -9.13 -7.73
CA ASN A 290 1.12 -9.85 -7.28
C ASN A 290 1.08 -10.04 -5.76
N LEU A 291 2.22 -10.30 -5.14
CA LEU A 291 2.30 -10.53 -3.69
C LEU A 291 1.91 -9.27 -2.92
N HIS A 292 2.45 -8.11 -3.28
CA HIS A 292 2.17 -6.88 -2.54
C HIS A 292 0.72 -6.43 -2.73
N MET A 293 0.16 -6.58 -3.94
CA MET A 293 -1.26 -6.28 -4.21
C MET A 293 -2.17 -7.17 -3.34
N ALA A 294 -1.88 -8.47 -3.28
CA ALA A 294 -2.61 -9.42 -2.46
C ALA A 294 -2.53 -9.07 -0.95
N LEU A 295 -1.34 -8.74 -0.45
CA LEU A 295 -1.12 -8.33 0.94
C LEU A 295 -1.85 -7.03 1.30
N ALA A 296 -1.86 -6.05 0.40
CA ALA A 296 -2.55 -4.77 0.60
C ALA A 296 -4.07 -4.98 0.83
N ILE A 297 -4.73 -5.69 -0.08
CA ILE A 297 -6.18 -5.94 0.02
C ILE A 297 -6.53 -6.95 1.12
N MET A 298 -5.66 -7.93 1.43
CA MET A 298 -5.82 -8.80 2.62
C MET A 298 -5.83 -7.98 3.90
N ALA A 299 -4.90 -7.03 4.03
CA ALA A 299 -4.76 -6.20 5.22
C ALA A 299 -5.95 -5.24 5.39
N VAL A 300 -6.45 -4.65 4.30
CA VAL A 300 -7.61 -3.77 4.34
C VAL A 300 -8.90 -4.55 4.62
N GLY A 301 -9.14 -5.63 3.88
CA GLY A 301 -10.42 -6.35 3.93
C GLY A 301 -10.57 -7.37 5.06
N ASP A 302 -9.55 -7.54 5.91
CA ASP A 302 -9.47 -8.68 6.85
C ASP A 302 -9.70 -10.03 6.13
N GLY A 303 -8.92 -10.27 5.08
CA GLY A 303 -9.28 -11.17 4.00
C GLY A 303 -9.49 -12.66 4.34
N TYR A 304 -9.14 -13.09 5.55
CA TYR A 304 -9.35 -14.44 6.08
C TYR A 304 -9.88 -14.42 7.53
N GLY A 305 -10.43 -13.30 8.00
CA GLY A 305 -10.92 -13.15 9.37
C GLY A 305 -9.84 -13.42 10.42
N THR A 306 -10.10 -14.40 11.30
CA THR A 306 -9.19 -14.76 12.40
C THR A 306 -7.82 -15.27 11.95
N ASP A 307 -7.70 -15.76 10.72
CA ASP A 307 -6.45 -16.27 10.16
C ASP A 307 -5.63 -15.17 9.43
N THR A 308 -6.23 -13.99 9.18
CA THR A 308 -5.58 -12.91 8.41
C THR A 308 -4.22 -12.52 9.00
N PRO A 309 -4.04 -12.34 10.32
CA PRO A 309 -2.74 -11.96 10.87
C PRO A 309 -1.62 -12.97 10.59
N GLN A 310 -1.93 -14.27 10.67
CA GLN A 310 -0.96 -15.34 10.41
C GLN A 310 -0.63 -15.45 8.92
N VAL A 311 -1.65 -15.35 8.05
CA VAL A 311 -1.45 -15.37 6.60
C VAL A 311 -0.61 -14.17 6.17
N LEU A 312 -0.95 -12.96 6.61
CA LEU A 312 -0.17 -11.75 6.29
C LEU A 312 1.27 -11.87 6.78
N ALA A 313 1.50 -12.32 8.02
CA ALA A 313 2.86 -12.46 8.55
C ALA A 313 3.68 -13.48 7.75
N ALA A 314 3.10 -14.63 7.41
CA ALA A 314 3.78 -15.68 6.65
C ALA A 314 4.12 -15.24 5.22
N LEU A 315 3.18 -14.58 4.53
CA LEU A 315 3.39 -14.06 3.18
C LEU A 315 4.39 -12.90 3.18
N ALA A 316 4.24 -11.94 4.09
CA ALA A 316 5.11 -10.78 4.20
C ALA A 316 6.56 -11.15 4.54
N ASP A 317 6.80 -12.21 5.32
CA ASP A 317 8.15 -12.65 5.69
C ASP A 317 8.99 -13.08 4.47
N THR A 318 8.34 -13.57 3.40
CA THR A 318 9.05 -13.98 2.17
C THR A 318 9.87 -12.85 1.55
N GLN A 319 9.38 -11.60 1.68
CA GLN A 319 9.99 -10.37 1.16
C GLN A 319 10.36 -9.37 2.25
N GLU A 320 10.24 -9.75 3.52
CA GLU A 320 10.51 -8.88 4.66
C GLU A 320 9.64 -7.60 4.64
N TRP A 321 8.32 -7.72 4.46
CA TRP A 321 7.40 -6.58 4.37
C TRP A 321 6.51 -6.43 5.62
N PRO A 322 7.06 -6.04 6.80
CA PRO A 322 6.29 -5.97 8.04
C PRO A 322 5.15 -4.94 7.99
N MET A 323 5.17 -4.04 6.99
CA MET A 323 4.17 -3.01 6.79
C MET A 323 2.74 -3.58 6.68
N TYR A 324 2.52 -4.68 5.95
CA TYR A 324 1.17 -5.21 5.73
C TYR A 324 0.51 -5.83 6.99
N PRO A 325 1.22 -6.66 7.79
CA PRO A 325 0.71 -7.07 9.10
C PRO A 325 0.43 -5.89 10.06
N LEU A 326 1.28 -4.85 10.05
CA LEU A 326 1.08 -3.66 10.88
C LEU A 326 -0.10 -2.80 10.40
N LEU A 327 -0.29 -2.70 9.08
CA LEU A 327 -1.46 -2.08 8.46
C LEU A 327 -2.74 -2.79 8.91
N HIS A 328 -2.78 -4.12 8.80
CA HIS A 328 -3.93 -4.90 9.27
C HIS A 328 -4.21 -4.69 10.75
N ARG A 329 -3.18 -4.77 11.61
CA ARG A 329 -3.35 -4.51 13.05
C ARG A 329 -3.90 -3.12 13.35
N THR A 330 -3.51 -2.12 12.55
CA THR A 330 -3.99 -0.74 12.67
C THR A 330 -5.45 -0.60 12.26
N LEU A 331 -5.86 -1.27 11.18
CA LEU A 331 -7.24 -1.24 10.65
C LEU A 331 -8.21 -2.13 11.43
N HIS A 332 -7.70 -3.25 11.97
CA HIS A 332 -8.46 -4.32 12.64
C HIS A 332 -7.90 -4.61 14.04
N PRO A 333 -7.92 -3.64 14.97
CA PRO A 333 -7.31 -3.76 16.29
C PRO A 333 -7.94 -4.84 17.18
N ALA A 334 -9.14 -5.32 16.83
CA ALA A 334 -9.82 -6.40 17.54
C ALA A 334 -9.53 -7.79 16.94
N SER A 335 -8.83 -7.87 15.80
CA SER A 335 -8.57 -9.16 15.16
C SER A 335 -7.71 -10.06 16.07
N PRO A 336 -8.18 -11.25 16.43
CA PRO A 336 -7.40 -12.18 17.22
C PRO A 336 -6.22 -12.70 16.39
N GLY A 337 -5.12 -13.04 17.05
CA GLY A 337 -4.01 -13.74 16.39
C GLY A 337 -2.82 -12.87 15.97
N PHE A 338 -2.94 -11.55 15.88
CA PHE A 338 -1.76 -10.69 15.67
C PHE A 338 -0.68 -10.93 16.74
N CYS A 339 -1.08 -11.20 17.98
CA CYS A 339 -0.14 -11.45 19.07
C CYS A 339 0.79 -12.63 18.86
N THR A 340 0.38 -13.64 18.10
CA THR A 340 1.25 -14.80 17.82
C THR A 340 2.32 -14.47 16.79
N THR A 341 2.13 -13.43 15.98
CA THR A 341 3.06 -13.01 14.93
C THR A 341 3.80 -11.72 15.27
N ALA A 342 3.28 -10.93 16.22
CA ALA A 342 3.79 -9.61 16.59
C ALA A 342 5.29 -9.58 16.93
N PRO A 343 5.89 -10.56 17.65
CA PRO A 343 7.33 -10.53 17.92
C PRO A 343 8.19 -10.49 16.64
N ALA A 344 7.86 -11.31 15.64
CA ALA A 344 8.61 -11.37 14.39
C ALA A 344 8.36 -10.12 13.52
N VAL A 345 7.10 -9.69 13.42
CA VAL A 345 6.70 -8.47 12.68
C VAL A 345 7.40 -7.24 13.27
N ASN A 346 7.40 -7.10 14.59
CA ASN A 346 8.00 -5.96 15.29
C ASN A 346 9.52 -5.96 15.18
N ALA A 347 10.16 -7.11 15.38
CA ALA A 347 11.60 -7.22 15.20
C ALA A 347 12.00 -6.78 13.78
N ARG A 348 11.25 -7.21 12.77
CA ARG A 348 11.52 -6.82 11.38
C ARG A 348 11.29 -5.34 11.12
N ALA A 349 10.17 -4.78 11.58
CA ALA A 349 9.87 -3.35 11.45
C ALA A 349 10.97 -2.51 12.12
N ARG A 350 11.38 -2.90 13.33
CA ARG A 350 12.45 -2.27 14.08
C ARG A 350 13.78 -2.29 13.30
N THR A 351 14.19 -3.46 12.81
CA THR A 351 15.40 -3.59 11.99
C THR A 351 15.36 -2.64 10.79
N GLN A 352 14.24 -2.56 10.07
CA GLN A 352 14.13 -1.66 8.92
C GLN A 352 14.17 -0.18 9.31
N LEU A 353 13.54 0.23 10.41
CA LEU A 353 13.61 1.63 10.87
C LEU A 353 15.02 2.02 11.32
N ASP A 354 15.75 1.08 11.92
CA ASP A 354 17.13 1.28 12.41
C ASP A 354 18.15 1.28 11.26
N GLU A 355 17.87 0.58 10.15
CA GLU A 355 18.77 0.49 8.99
C GLU A 355 19.08 1.84 8.34
N LEU A 356 18.13 2.77 8.25
CA LEU A 356 18.34 4.07 7.63
C LEU A 356 19.16 4.97 8.57
N PRO A 357 20.40 5.35 8.26
CA PRO A 357 21.18 6.21 9.13
C PRO A 357 20.49 7.56 9.40
N ALA A 358 20.68 8.13 10.59
CA ALA A 358 20.02 9.37 11.01
C ALA A 358 20.15 10.53 10.00
N SER A 359 21.32 10.65 9.38
CA SER A 359 21.64 11.69 8.39
C SER A 359 21.50 11.26 6.92
N ALA A 360 21.13 10.00 6.65
CA ALA A 360 21.08 9.49 5.28
C ALA A 360 19.71 9.69 4.64
N ASP A 361 19.68 9.96 3.34
CA ASP A 361 18.45 10.00 2.56
C ASP A 361 18.11 8.61 2.01
N PRO A 362 16.83 8.29 1.78
CA PRO A 362 16.43 7.19 0.93
C PRO A 362 16.93 7.46 -0.49
N THR A 363 18.01 6.78 -0.88
CA THR A 363 18.67 6.94 -2.17
C THR A 363 19.07 5.59 -2.74
N CYS A 364 19.14 5.51 -4.06
CA CYS A 364 19.72 4.36 -4.73
C CYS A 364 21.26 4.37 -4.57
N PRO A 365 21.90 3.23 -4.27
CA PRO A 365 23.36 3.15 -4.12
C PRO A 365 24.12 3.15 -5.46
N GLY A 366 23.41 2.96 -6.58
CA GLY A 366 24.01 2.87 -7.91
C GLY A 366 24.89 1.63 -8.08
N PRO A 367 25.89 1.64 -8.98
CA PRO A 367 26.74 0.50 -9.27
C PRO A 367 27.76 0.21 -8.16
N SER A 368 27.83 1.06 -7.13
CA SER A 368 28.85 1.01 -6.08
C SER A 368 28.69 -0.17 -5.10
N GLY A 369 27.58 -0.90 -5.20
CA GLY A 369 27.27 -2.06 -4.38
C GLY A 369 25.97 -1.88 -3.59
N PRO A 370 25.63 -2.81 -2.69
CA PRO A 370 24.45 -2.67 -1.87
C PRO A 370 24.57 -1.48 -0.91
N ALA A 371 23.47 -0.75 -0.72
CA ALA A 371 23.34 0.27 0.30
C ALA A 371 23.39 -0.34 1.70
N SER A 372 23.71 0.48 2.69
CA SER A 372 23.63 0.10 4.11
C SER A 372 22.20 0.01 4.66
N HIS A 373 21.21 0.39 3.85
CA HIS A 373 19.79 0.39 4.20
C HIS A 373 18.94 -0.13 3.05
N GLY A 374 17.75 -0.66 3.32
CA GLY A 374 16.88 -1.18 2.25
C GLY A 374 15.88 -0.17 1.63
N PHE A 375 16.00 1.13 1.90
CA PHE A 375 15.19 2.19 1.26
C PHE A 375 15.85 2.73 -0.02
N THR A 376 16.10 1.85 -0.99
CA THR A 376 16.82 2.16 -2.24
C THR A 376 15.92 2.19 -3.47
N THR A 377 14.61 2.25 -3.27
CA THR A 377 13.60 2.31 -4.32
C THR A 377 12.54 3.35 -3.93
N HIS A 378 11.65 3.73 -4.85
CA HIS A 378 10.57 4.65 -4.49
C HIS A 378 9.57 4.06 -3.49
N ASN A 379 9.50 2.73 -3.38
CA ASN A 379 8.67 2.05 -2.41
C ASN A 379 9.22 0.65 -2.11
N ARG A 380 9.79 0.49 -0.90
CA ARG A 380 10.34 -0.77 -0.42
C ARG A 380 9.33 -1.93 -0.38
N TYR A 381 8.04 -1.65 -0.19
CA TYR A 381 7.02 -2.68 0.06
C TYR A 381 6.31 -3.20 -1.19
N ILE A 382 6.74 -2.74 -2.37
CA ILE A 382 6.32 -3.28 -3.67
C ILE A 382 7.49 -3.88 -4.46
N ARG A 383 8.70 -3.79 -3.90
CA ARG A 383 9.94 -4.34 -4.47
C ARG A 383 10.46 -5.42 -3.53
N GLY A 384 10.86 -6.56 -4.07
CA GLY A 384 11.33 -7.64 -3.25
C GLY A 384 12.62 -7.32 -2.52
N LYS A 385 12.92 -8.14 -1.51
CA LYS A 385 14.13 -8.03 -0.70
C LYS A 385 15.43 -8.05 -1.53
N SER A 386 15.39 -8.71 -2.69
CA SER A 386 16.53 -8.77 -3.62
C SER A 386 16.89 -7.40 -4.21
N GLN A 387 15.91 -6.49 -4.31
CA GLN A 387 16.07 -5.14 -4.82
C GLN A 387 16.23 -4.12 -3.68
N ALA A 388 15.76 -4.43 -2.47
CA ALA A 388 15.70 -3.48 -1.35
C ALA A 388 17.04 -2.79 -1.07
N TYR A 389 18.18 -3.48 -1.21
CA TYR A 389 19.51 -2.90 -0.93
C TYR A 389 20.30 -2.52 -2.17
N VAL A 390 19.85 -2.83 -3.39
CA VAL A 390 20.61 -2.55 -4.62
C VAL A 390 19.95 -1.50 -5.50
N GLY A 391 18.63 -1.33 -5.38
CA GLY A 391 17.83 -0.48 -6.26
C GLY A 391 17.66 -1.06 -7.68
N PRO A 392 16.84 -0.41 -8.53
CA PRO A 392 16.74 -0.74 -9.94
C PRO A 392 18.06 -0.52 -10.72
N GLN A 393 18.23 -1.19 -11.85
CA GLN A 393 19.36 -0.87 -12.73
C GLN A 393 19.24 0.58 -13.25
N GLY A 394 20.34 1.35 -13.19
CA GLY A 394 20.37 2.72 -13.71
C GLY A 394 19.80 3.79 -12.77
N CYS A 395 19.57 3.46 -11.49
CA CYS A 395 19.02 4.42 -10.52
C CYS A 395 20.07 5.32 -9.85
N GLU A 396 21.29 5.43 -10.39
CA GLU A 396 22.36 6.23 -9.79
C GLU A 396 21.89 7.66 -9.52
N ASP A 397 22.21 8.17 -8.32
CA ASP A 397 21.83 9.50 -7.83
C ASP A 397 20.31 9.75 -7.69
N ILE A 398 19.46 8.73 -7.84
CA ILE A 398 18.03 8.87 -7.56
C ILE A 398 17.80 8.93 -6.05
N ARG A 399 17.05 9.95 -5.64
CA ARG A 399 16.53 10.19 -4.30
C ARG A 399 15.03 9.88 -4.28
N TYR A 400 14.55 9.28 -3.20
CA TYR A 400 13.17 8.79 -3.07
C TYR A 400 12.43 9.43 -1.92
N HIS A 401 11.17 9.82 -2.08
CA HIS A 401 10.42 10.63 -1.11
C HIS A 401 10.36 10.11 0.36
N GLY A 402 10.60 8.81 0.62
CA GLY A 402 10.59 8.20 1.95
C GLY A 402 9.21 7.93 2.58
N LEU A 403 8.11 7.99 1.81
CA LEU A 403 6.76 7.65 2.30
C LEU A 403 6.65 6.23 2.86
N ASP A 404 7.39 5.28 2.32
CA ASP A 404 7.47 3.90 2.83
C ASP A 404 8.09 3.84 4.24
N TYR A 405 9.20 4.54 4.47
CA TYR A 405 9.78 4.71 5.80
C TYR A 405 8.79 5.36 6.78
N MET A 406 8.21 6.51 6.37
CA MET A 406 7.28 7.27 7.22
C MET A 406 6.03 6.45 7.58
N LEU A 407 5.47 5.71 6.60
CA LEU A 407 4.32 4.87 6.86
C LEU A 407 4.67 3.68 7.76
N LEU A 408 5.81 3.01 7.54
CA LEU A 408 6.27 1.95 8.44
C LEU A 408 6.42 2.48 9.87
N HIS A 409 7.06 3.64 10.04
CA HIS A 409 7.25 4.27 11.34
C HIS A 409 5.91 4.48 12.06
N ASN A 410 4.94 5.09 11.38
CA ASN A 410 3.65 5.40 11.98
C ASN A 410 2.85 4.14 12.29
N LEU A 411 2.80 3.17 11.36
CA LEU A 411 2.10 1.91 11.58
C LEU A 411 2.73 1.10 12.72
N TYR A 412 4.06 1.08 12.84
CA TYR A 412 4.74 0.44 13.97
C TYR A 412 4.37 1.11 15.30
N ALA A 413 4.41 2.46 15.36
CA ALA A 413 4.02 3.20 16.57
C ALA A 413 2.57 2.94 16.99
N ILE A 414 1.65 2.93 16.02
CA ILE A 414 0.21 2.77 16.26
C ILE A 414 -0.14 1.32 16.61
N ALA A 415 0.36 0.36 15.85
CA ALA A 415 0.02 -1.05 16.01
C ALA A 415 0.64 -1.66 17.27
N THR A 416 1.83 -1.21 17.69
CA THR A 416 2.61 -1.82 18.78
C THR A 416 3.20 -0.78 19.74
N PRO A 417 2.33 -0.01 20.43
CA PRO A 417 2.76 1.12 21.27
C PRO A 417 3.72 0.72 22.39
N GLY A 418 3.61 -0.51 22.92
CA GLY A 418 4.51 -1.03 23.94
C GLY A 418 5.97 -1.13 23.47
N THR A 419 6.20 -1.67 22.28
CA THR A 419 7.54 -1.82 21.70
C THR A 419 8.06 -0.54 21.04
N TRP A 420 7.18 0.41 20.73
CA TRP A 420 7.57 1.73 20.22
C TRP A 420 8.02 2.68 21.33
N ASN A 421 7.29 2.75 22.46
CA ASN A 421 7.63 3.61 23.61
C ASN A 421 8.62 2.94 24.60
N GLY A 422 8.75 1.62 24.55
CA GLY A 422 9.40 0.83 25.59
C GLY A 422 10.62 0.05 25.12
N SER A 423 10.98 -0.95 25.92
CA SER A 423 11.99 -1.94 25.56
C SER A 423 11.54 -2.72 24.31
N PRO A 424 12.47 -3.18 23.44
CA PRO A 424 12.17 -4.19 22.41
C PRO A 424 11.50 -5.46 22.97
N THR A 425 11.58 -5.68 24.29
CA THR A 425 10.95 -6.80 25.00
C THR A 425 9.58 -6.47 25.61
N ALA A 426 9.05 -5.26 25.40
CA ALA A 426 7.71 -4.90 25.86
C ALA A 426 6.66 -5.78 25.18
N ASP A 427 5.53 -6.00 25.85
CA ASP A 427 4.42 -6.78 25.28
C ASP A 427 3.95 -6.12 23.98
N PRO A 428 4.17 -6.78 22.81
CA PRO A 428 3.77 -6.21 21.53
C PRO A 428 2.25 -6.19 21.36
N CYS A 429 1.51 -6.83 22.29
CA CYS A 429 0.07 -6.94 22.33
C CYS A 429 -0.60 -6.22 23.48
N ALA A 430 0.10 -5.27 24.11
CA ALA A 430 -0.54 -4.32 24.99
C ALA A 430 -1.81 -3.78 24.31
N ALA A 431 -2.94 -3.86 25.04
CA ALA A 431 -4.23 -3.43 24.52
C ALA A 431 -4.10 -2.02 23.93
N LEU A 432 -4.64 -1.82 22.72
CA LEU A 432 -4.70 -0.50 22.13
C LEU A 432 -5.66 0.31 23.02
N PRO A 433 -5.17 1.34 23.74
CA PRO A 433 -5.87 1.95 24.87
C PRO A 433 -7.19 2.61 24.50
N ASP A 434 -7.36 2.92 23.23
CA ASP A 434 -8.61 3.31 22.61
C ASP A 434 -8.81 2.34 21.46
N GLY A 435 -9.90 1.57 21.46
CA GLY A 435 -10.29 0.84 20.25
C GLY A 435 -10.27 1.84 19.09
N ALA A 436 -9.49 1.58 18.04
CA ALA A 436 -9.52 2.42 16.85
C ALA A 436 -10.99 2.65 16.53
N VAL A 437 -11.38 3.92 16.38
CA VAL A 437 -12.77 4.40 16.38
C VAL A 437 -13.62 3.34 15.70
N ASP A 438 -14.36 2.54 16.48
CA ASP A 438 -15.02 1.35 15.97
C ASP A 438 -15.78 1.81 14.73
N ALA A 439 -15.38 1.33 13.55
CA ALA A 439 -15.72 2.00 12.30
C ALA A 439 -17.23 1.96 12.03
N GLY A 440 -18.01 1.40 12.95
CA GLY A 440 -19.43 1.08 12.84
C GLY A 440 -19.66 -0.17 12.01
N VAL A 441 -18.59 -0.76 11.47
CA VAL A 441 -18.65 -1.95 10.64
C VAL A 441 -18.35 -3.14 11.53
N GLN A 442 -19.39 -3.72 12.14
CA GLN A 442 -19.25 -5.06 12.71
C GLN A 442 -18.75 -6.00 11.60
N PRO A 443 -17.71 -6.82 11.86
CA PRO A 443 -17.31 -7.83 10.90
C PRO A 443 -18.53 -8.72 10.59
N PRO A 444 -18.74 -9.12 9.33
CA PRO A 444 -19.80 -10.06 9.01
C PRO A 444 -19.60 -11.30 9.88
N GLY A 445 -20.60 -11.65 10.70
CA GLY A 445 -20.64 -12.94 11.37
C GLY A 445 -20.52 -14.01 10.30
N GLY A 446 -19.32 -14.60 10.20
CA GLY A 446 -19.04 -15.65 9.25
C GLY A 446 -19.75 -16.91 9.72
N ASP A 447 -20.97 -17.13 9.23
CA ASP A 447 -21.51 -18.48 9.11
C ASP A 447 -20.68 -19.20 8.05
N ALA A 448 -19.49 -19.66 8.46
CA ALA A 448 -18.80 -20.73 7.78
C ALA A 448 -19.74 -21.95 7.85
N GLY A 449 -20.47 -22.18 6.76
CA GLY A 449 -21.43 -23.26 6.63
C GLY A 449 -20.85 -24.59 7.09
N THR A 450 -21.22 -24.99 8.30
CA THR A 450 -21.17 -26.36 8.77
C THR A 450 -22.52 -26.96 8.42
N THR A 451 -22.52 -27.82 7.40
CA THR A 451 -23.69 -28.62 7.05
C THR A 451 -23.97 -29.60 8.17
N ASP A 452 -25.08 -29.44 8.88
CA ASP A 452 -25.70 -30.50 9.70
C ASP A 452 -27.06 -30.85 9.10
N PRO A 453 -27.26 -32.06 8.54
CA PRO A 453 -28.58 -32.57 8.22
C PRO A 453 -28.93 -33.66 9.23
N THR A 454 -29.62 -33.29 10.31
CA THR A 454 -30.44 -34.23 11.06
C THR A 454 -31.88 -34.08 10.62
N ASP A 455 -32.30 -34.94 9.69
CA ASP A 455 -33.72 -35.25 9.50
C ASP A 455 -33.89 -36.79 9.39
N PRO A 456 -34.86 -37.40 10.10
CA PRO A 456 -34.88 -38.83 10.34
C PRO A 456 -35.69 -39.63 9.30
N ALA A 457 -35.10 -40.78 8.93
CA ALA A 457 -35.69 -42.09 8.68
C ALA A 457 -37.08 -42.18 8.01
N GLY A 458 -37.08 -42.69 6.77
CA GLY A 458 -38.30 -43.04 6.03
C GLY A 458 -38.15 -44.00 4.82
N SER A 459 -37.31 -45.05 4.90
CA SER A 459 -37.44 -46.32 4.12
C SER A 459 -37.19 -46.32 2.58
N PRO A 460 -37.08 -47.48 1.87
CA PRO A 460 -35.80 -48.17 1.67
C PRO A 460 -35.43 -48.51 0.21
N ALA A 461 -34.15 -48.88 0.03
CA ALA A 461 -33.60 -49.79 -0.99
C ALA A 461 -33.74 -49.41 -2.49
N GLY A 462 -32.61 -49.06 -3.11
CA GLY A 462 -32.45 -49.04 -4.57
C GLY A 462 -30.97 -49.00 -4.97
N CYS A 463 -30.52 -50.07 -5.62
CA CYS A 463 -29.13 -50.34 -5.99
C CYS A 463 -28.51 -49.29 -6.93
N GLY A 464 -27.25 -48.94 -6.65
CA GLY A 464 -26.16 -48.95 -7.62
C GLY A 464 -26.12 -47.87 -8.72
N CYS A 465 -25.24 -46.88 -8.53
CA CYS A 465 -24.41 -46.32 -9.61
C CYS A 465 -23.14 -45.70 -9.00
N ARG A 466 -21.98 -46.28 -9.31
CA ARG A 466 -20.69 -45.61 -9.15
C ARG A 466 -20.64 -44.45 -10.15
N THR A 467 -20.63 -43.22 -9.67
CA THR A 467 -20.17 -42.06 -10.44
C THR A 467 -18.78 -41.67 -9.95
N SER A 468 -17.78 -41.94 -10.78
CA SER A 468 -16.46 -41.34 -10.67
C SER A 468 -16.60 -39.81 -10.70
N THR A 469 -16.23 -39.15 -9.61
CA THR A 469 -16.01 -37.70 -9.61
C THR A 469 -14.81 -37.39 -10.51
N PRO A 470 -14.96 -36.59 -11.57
CA PRO A 470 -13.80 -36.03 -12.27
C PRO A 470 -13.12 -35.03 -11.34
N THR A 471 -11.81 -35.21 -11.17
CA THR A 471 -10.92 -34.25 -10.50
C THR A 471 -10.98 -32.89 -11.21
N PRO A 472 -11.23 -31.76 -10.51
CA PRO A 472 -11.43 -30.45 -11.14
C PRO A 472 -10.12 -29.74 -11.55
N TRP A 473 -9.01 -30.48 -11.63
CA TRP A 473 -7.68 -29.92 -11.85
C TRP A 473 -7.47 -29.15 -13.17
N PRO A 474 -8.12 -29.45 -14.31
CA PRO A 474 -7.82 -28.69 -15.54
C PRO A 474 -8.39 -27.26 -15.54
N LEU A 475 -9.42 -26.94 -14.74
CA LEU A 475 -9.96 -25.58 -14.67
C LEU A 475 -9.11 -24.65 -13.78
N LEU A 476 -8.46 -25.18 -12.75
CA LEU A 476 -7.57 -24.40 -11.89
C LEU A 476 -6.31 -23.94 -12.63
N VAL A 477 -5.79 -24.77 -13.53
CA VAL A 477 -4.62 -24.45 -14.37
C VAL A 477 -4.94 -23.32 -15.36
N VAL A 478 -6.15 -23.28 -15.91
CA VAL A 478 -6.58 -22.19 -16.81
C VAL A 478 -6.75 -20.88 -16.04
N ALA A 479 -7.34 -20.90 -14.84
CA ALA A 479 -7.47 -19.71 -14.00
C ALA A 479 -6.11 -19.15 -13.55
N LEU A 480 -5.16 -20.01 -13.14
CA LEU A 480 -3.79 -19.58 -12.83
C LEU A 480 -3.04 -19.07 -14.07
N ALA A 481 -3.25 -19.68 -15.24
CA ALA A 481 -2.67 -19.20 -16.49
C ALA A 481 -3.18 -17.82 -16.88
N PHE A 482 -4.41 -17.43 -16.50
CA PHE A 482 -4.93 -16.08 -16.71
C PHE A 482 -4.27 -15.04 -15.81
N VAL A 483 -3.98 -15.37 -14.55
CA VAL A 483 -3.24 -14.48 -13.63
C VAL A 483 -1.78 -14.31 -14.07
N LEU A 484 -1.17 -15.35 -14.65
CA LEU A 484 0.24 -15.36 -15.05
C LEU A 484 0.51 -14.81 -16.46
N ARG A 485 -0.51 -14.42 -17.24
CA ARG A 485 -0.32 -14.01 -18.64
C ARG A 485 -0.01 -12.51 -18.79
N ARG A 486 1.05 -12.01 -18.13
CA ARG A 486 1.67 -10.73 -18.52
C ARG A 486 2.66 -11.01 -19.67
N ARG A 487 2.39 -10.43 -20.84
CA ARG A 487 3.25 -10.51 -22.03
C ARG A 487 4.64 -9.95 -21.69
N ARG A 488 5.68 -10.79 -21.77
CA ARG A 488 7.06 -10.33 -22.02
C ARG A 488 7.05 -9.56 -23.34
N GLY A 489 7.17 -8.24 -23.30
CA GLY A 489 7.17 -7.46 -24.53
C GLY A 489 7.18 -5.95 -24.35
N VAL A 490 8.11 -5.41 -23.57
CA VAL A 490 8.68 -4.07 -23.83
C VAL A 490 10.17 -4.16 -23.55
N THR A 491 10.96 -4.41 -24.58
CA THR A 491 12.38 -4.03 -24.59
C THR A 491 12.42 -2.51 -24.62
N THR A 492 12.91 -1.90 -23.54
CA THR A 492 13.30 -0.49 -23.53
C THR A 492 14.46 -0.31 -24.51
N GLY A 493 14.18 0.31 -25.66
CA GLY A 493 15.21 0.95 -26.47
C GLY A 493 15.60 2.25 -25.77
N VAL A 494 16.89 2.39 -25.48
CA VAL A 494 17.53 3.60 -24.94
C VAL A 494 17.38 4.76 -25.91
#